data_AF-V5IJI6-F1
#
_entry.id   AF-V5IJI6-F1
#
_cell.length_a   1.000
_cell.length_b   1.000
_cell.length_c   1.000
_cell.angle_alpha   90.00
_cell.angle_beta   90.00
_cell.angle_gamma   90.00
#
_symmetry.space_group_name_H-M   'P 1'
#
loop_
_entity.id
_entity.type
_entity.pdbx_description
1 polymer ?
#
loop_
_entity_poly.entity_id
_entity_poly.type
_entity_poly.pdbx_seq_one_letter_code
_entity_poly.pdbx_strand_id
1 'polypeptide(L)'
;PVTKKPELCNPDKCEPPKCMCESDKPPVPVENMTQFVMLTFDDAVTQQNMKFYKELLGDPKRKNKASGCRIAATFFASGAYLDYPSVNELYRMGNEIALHSISHQTDGP
;
A
#
# COMPACT_ATOMS: atom_id res chain seq x y z
N PRO A 1 1.39 22.79 21.90
CA PRO A 1 0.44 21.64 21.92
C PRO A 1 0.77 20.72 23.09
N VAL A 2 -0.17 20.50 24.01
CA VAL A 2 0.00 19.51 25.10
C VAL A 2 -0.01 18.13 24.45
N THR A 3 1.13 17.45 24.43
CA THR A 3 1.25 16.09 23.94
C THR A 3 0.59 15.14 24.95
N LYS A 4 -0.67 14.77 24.68
CA LYS A 4 -1.35 13.74 25.47
C LYS A 4 -0.75 12.39 25.11
N LYS A 5 -0.15 11.71 26.08
CA LYS A 5 0.33 10.33 25.90
C LYS A 5 -0.88 9.43 25.58
N PRO A 6 -0.77 8.49 24.61
CA PRO A 6 -1.83 7.53 24.36
C PRO A 6 -2.13 6.73 25.65
N GLU A 7 -3.40 6.59 25.97
CA GLU A 7 -3.88 5.69 27.01
C GLU A 7 -3.89 4.25 26.46
N LEU A 8 -3.95 3.25 27.34
CA LEU A 8 -4.15 1.85 26.92
C LEU A 8 -5.46 1.73 26.13
N CYS A 9 -5.47 0.87 25.10
CA CYS A 9 -6.67 0.70 24.28
C CYS A 9 -7.83 0.17 25.13
N ASN A 10 -9.00 0.80 25.00
CA ASN A 10 -10.24 0.32 25.59
C ASN A 10 -11.09 -0.32 24.48
N PRO A 11 -11.23 -1.65 24.43
CA PRO A 11 -11.99 -2.36 23.40
C PRO A 11 -13.47 -1.95 23.35
N ASP A 12 -14.08 -1.57 24.48
CA ASP A 12 -15.49 -1.15 24.55
C ASP A 12 -15.72 0.24 23.93
N LYS A 13 -14.63 0.99 23.66
CA LYS A 13 -14.68 2.30 23.01
C LYS A 13 -14.04 2.31 21.63
N CYS A 14 -13.20 1.31 21.33
CA CYS A 14 -12.47 1.19 20.08
C CYS A 14 -13.09 0.10 19.22
N GLU A 15 -14.14 0.46 18.50
CA GLU A 15 -14.91 -0.47 17.67
C GLU A 15 -14.71 -0.23 16.16
N PRO A 16 -14.65 -1.31 15.36
CA PRO A 16 -14.65 -1.23 13.89
C PRO A 16 -15.90 -0.51 13.34
N PRO A 17 -15.82 0.11 12.14
CA PRO A 17 -14.67 0.16 11.24
C PRO A 17 -13.69 1.32 11.54
N LYS A 18 -13.98 2.15 12.55
CA LYS A 18 -13.25 3.40 12.81
C LYS A 18 -12.04 3.22 13.72
N CYS A 19 -12.03 2.15 14.51
CA CYS A 19 -10.97 1.86 15.45
C CYS A 19 -10.73 0.35 15.52
N MET A 20 -9.47 -0.04 15.68
CA MET A 20 -9.05 -1.40 15.99
C MET A 20 -7.90 -1.30 16.98
N CYS A 21 -8.00 -1.99 18.12
CA CYS A 21 -6.88 -2.12 19.03
C CYS A 21 -5.80 -3.02 18.40
N GLU A 22 -4.52 -2.73 18.66
CA GLU A 22 -3.45 -3.67 18.35
C GLU A 22 -3.72 -5.01 19.05
N SER A 23 -3.65 -6.10 18.28
CA SER A 23 -3.91 -7.45 18.78
C SER A 23 -3.19 -8.48 17.90
N ASP A 24 -2.76 -9.56 18.53
CA ASP A 24 -2.30 -10.79 17.89
C ASP A 24 -3.46 -11.75 17.53
N LYS A 25 -4.68 -11.45 17.98
CA LYS A 25 -5.87 -12.25 17.70
C LYS A 25 -6.46 -11.86 16.35
N PRO A 26 -6.65 -12.82 15.43
CA PRO A 26 -7.29 -12.53 14.16
C PRO A 26 -8.77 -12.15 14.38
N PRO A 27 -9.35 -11.27 13.55
CA PRO A 27 -10.74 -10.84 13.69
C PRO A 27 -11.77 -11.92 13.32
N VAL A 28 -11.32 -13.02 12.70
CA VAL A 28 -12.11 -14.20 12.34
C VAL A 28 -11.27 -15.46 12.62
N PRO A 29 -11.87 -16.66 12.72
CA PRO A 29 -11.12 -17.91 12.81
C PRO A 29 -10.10 -18.03 11.67
N VAL A 30 -8.90 -18.56 11.96
CA VAL A 30 -7.76 -18.55 11.03
C VAL A 30 -8.10 -19.28 9.72
N GLU A 31 -8.85 -20.38 9.81
CA GLU A 31 -9.36 -21.16 8.68
C GLU A 31 -10.28 -20.36 7.74
N ASN A 32 -10.90 -19.29 8.25
CA ASN A 32 -11.78 -18.39 7.51
C ASN A 32 -11.08 -17.07 7.11
N MET A 33 -9.82 -16.87 7.52
CA MET A 33 -9.09 -15.64 7.26
C MET A 33 -8.55 -15.62 5.82
N THR A 34 -8.92 -14.59 5.06
CA THR A 34 -8.33 -14.39 3.73
C THR A 34 -6.89 -13.90 3.87
N GLN A 35 -5.94 -14.62 3.25
CA GLN A 35 -4.56 -14.18 3.19
C GLN A 35 -4.42 -13.04 2.17
N PHE A 36 -4.14 -11.83 2.66
CA PHE A 36 -3.72 -10.72 1.83
C PHE A 36 -2.21 -10.76 1.57
N VAL A 37 -1.79 -10.39 0.37
CA VAL A 37 -0.39 -10.16 0.01
C VAL A 37 -0.32 -8.76 -0.59
N MET A 38 0.43 -7.87 0.04
CA MET A 38 0.62 -6.50 -0.42
C MET A 38 1.95 -6.41 -1.16
N LEU A 39 1.89 -6.23 -2.48
CA LEU A 39 3.07 -5.93 -3.29
C LEU A 39 3.28 -4.42 -3.26
N THR A 40 4.44 -3.98 -2.76
CA THR A 40 4.80 -2.57 -2.68
C THR A 40 6.05 -2.29 -3.51
N PHE A 41 6.08 -1.09 -4.10
CA PHE A 41 7.27 -0.54 -4.76
C PHE A 41 7.54 0.83 -4.17
N ASP A 42 8.75 1.01 -3.67
CA ASP A 42 9.20 2.27 -3.11
C ASP A 42 9.97 3.07 -4.18
N ASP A 43 10.16 4.36 -3.90
CA ASP A 43 10.89 5.33 -4.71
C ASP A 43 10.22 5.80 -6.00
N ALA A 44 11.00 6.52 -6.81
CA ALA A 44 10.54 7.21 -8.01
C ALA A 44 10.01 6.24 -9.06
N VAL A 45 8.77 6.46 -9.49
CA VAL A 45 8.25 5.90 -10.74
C VAL A 45 8.89 6.66 -11.91
N THR A 46 9.55 5.93 -12.81
CA THR A 46 10.27 6.49 -13.95
C THR A 46 9.88 5.74 -15.23
N GLN A 47 10.19 6.31 -16.39
CA GLN A 47 9.96 5.61 -17.66
C GLN A 47 10.70 4.26 -17.75
N GLN A 48 11.82 4.10 -17.03
CA GLN A 48 12.60 2.86 -17.03
C GLN A 48 11.89 1.73 -16.29
N ASN A 49 11.40 1.98 -15.07
CA ASN A 49 10.73 0.94 -14.27
C ASN A 49 9.29 0.68 -14.73
N MET A 50 8.64 1.63 -15.43
CA MET A 50 7.33 1.42 -16.03
C MET A 50 7.26 0.24 -17.00
N LYS A 51 8.34 -0.07 -17.72
CA LYS A 51 8.38 -1.25 -18.58
C LYS A 51 8.10 -2.53 -17.77
N PHE A 52 8.76 -2.66 -16.62
CA PHE A 52 8.57 -3.78 -15.72
C PHE A 52 7.17 -3.77 -15.09
N TYR A 53 6.68 -2.61 -14.64
CA TYR A 53 5.35 -2.53 -14.04
C TYR A 53 4.23 -2.91 -15.02
N LYS A 54 4.34 -2.53 -16.30
CA LYS A 54 3.39 -2.92 -17.34
C LYS A 54 3.44 -4.42 -17.63
N GLU A 55 4.62 -5.02 -17.66
CA GLU A 55 4.77 -6.47 -17.82
C GLU A 55 4.19 -7.24 -16.62
N LEU A 56 4.41 -6.74 -15.41
CA LEU A 56 3.93 -7.37 -14.18
C LEU A 56 2.41 -7.23 -14.02
N LEU A 57 1.89 -6.01 -14.08
CA LEU A 57 0.52 -5.67 -13.71
C LEU A 57 -0.45 -5.67 -14.90
N GLY A 58 0.09 -5.70 -16.12
CA GLY A 58 -0.70 -5.76 -17.36
C GLY A 58 -1.10 -7.16 -17.80
N ASP A 59 -0.49 -8.23 -17.24
CA ASP A 59 -0.80 -9.61 -17.63
C ASP A 59 -2.25 -9.99 -17.22
N PRO A 60 -3.15 -10.26 -18.18
CA PRO A 60 -4.54 -10.61 -17.88
C PRO A 60 -4.72 -11.93 -17.14
N LYS A 61 -3.68 -12.79 -17.09
CA LYS A 61 -3.70 -14.05 -16.35
C LYS A 61 -3.38 -13.87 -14.87
N ARG A 62 -2.78 -12.76 -14.47
CA ARG A 62 -2.49 -12.46 -13.06
C ARG A 62 -3.73 -11.91 -12.37
N LYS A 63 -4.56 -12.83 -11.90
CA LYS A 63 -5.81 -12.55 -11.21
C LYS A 63 -5.85 -13.19 -9.83
N ASN A 64 -6.52 -12.53 -8.89
CA ASN A 64 -6.88 -13.17 -7.63
C ASN A 64 -7.82 -14.35 -7.94
N LYS A 65 -7.48 -15.54 -7.44
CA LYS A 65 -8.22 -16.78 -7.75
C LYS A 65 -9.67 -16.75 -7.24
N ALA A 66 -9.93 -16.08 -6.12
CA ALA A 66 -11.26 -16.04 -5.51
C ALA A 66 -12.14 -14.96 -6.14
N SER A 67 -11.62 -13.74 -6.34
CA SER A 67 -12.42 -12.62 -6.89
C SER A 67 -12.41 -12.52 -8.41
N GLY A 68 -11.43 -13.12 -9.09
CA GLY A 68 -11.26 -12.99 -10.54
C GLY A 68 -10.78 -11.60 -11.00
N CYS A 69 -10.57 -10.67 -10.08
CA CYS A 69 -10.02 -9.35 -10.35
C CYS A 69 -8.53 -9.43 -10.70
N ARG A 70 -8.04 -8.47 -11.50
CA ARG A 70 -6.59 -8.30 -11.71
C ARG A 70 -5.89 -8.01 -10.37
N ILE A 71 -4.65 -8.47 -10.23
CA ILE A 71 -3.82 -8.06 -9.09
C ILE A 71 -3.45 -6.58 -9.21
N ALA A 72 -3.16 -5.95 -8.07
CA ALA A 72 -2.71 -4.57 -7.98
C ALA A 72 -1.51 -4.48 -7.02
N ALA A 73 -0.80 -3.36 -7.07
CA ALA A 73 0.29 -3.02 -6.17
C ALA A 73 0.07 -1.63 -5.54
N THR A 74 0.83 -1.34 -4.49
CA THR A 74 0.91 -0.01 -3.87
C THR A 74 2.27 0.61 -4.20
N PHE A 75 2.28 1.82 -4.73
CA PHE A 75 3.50 2.56 -5.07
C PHE A 75 3.72 3.67 -4.04
N PHE A 76 4.74 3.53 -3.20
CA PHE A 76 5.21 4.57 -2.30
C PHE A 76 6.16 5.48 -3.08
N ALA A 77 5.60 6.51 -3.74
CA ALA A 77 6.35 7.34 -4.67
C ALA A 77 7.13 8.46 -3.97
N SER A 78 8.44 8.54 -4.22
CA SER A 78 9.28 9.67 -3.83
C SER A 78 9.36 10.73 -4.94
N GLY A 79 9.50 12.01 -4.58
CA GLY A 79 9.39 13.12 -5.54
C GLY A 79 10.60 13.30 -6.47
N ALA A 80 11.81 12.93 -6.03
CA ALA A 80 13.01 13.05 -6.83
C ALA A 80 12.93 12.13 -8.06
N TYR A 81 13.13 12.68 -9.27
CA TYR A 81 13.07 11.95 -10.56
C TYR A 81 11.71 11.33 -10.92
N LEU A 82 10.63 11.70 -10.21
CA LEU A 82 9.29 11.14 -10.43
C LEU A 82 8.68 11.59 -11.76
N ASP A 83 8.23 10.63 -12.57
CA ASP A 83 7.46 10.88 -13.79
C ASP A 83 5.94 10.79 -13.49
N TYR A 84 5.32 11.95 -13.21
CA TYR A 84 3.90 12.05 -12.89
C TYR A 84 2.94 11.44 -13.94
N PRO A 85 3.19 11.54 -15.26
CA PRO A 85 2.39 10.83 -16.27
C PRO A 85 2.37 9.31 -16.05
N SER A 86 3.51 8.71 -15.74
CA SER A 86 3.62 7.29 -15.43
C SER A 86 2.87 6.92 -14.14
N VAL A 87 2.96 7.76 -13.11
CA VAL A 87 2.17 7.60 -11.86
C VAL A 87 0.68 7.61 -12.15
N ASN A 88 0.21 8.55 -12.97
CA ASN A 88 -1.20 8.62 -13.37
C ASN A 88 -1.63 7.40 -14.21
N GLU A 89 -0.75 6.84 -15.04
CA GLU A 89 -1.02 5.59 -15.75
C GLU A 89 -1.17 4.41 -14.77
N LEU A 90 -0.28 4.28 -13.78
CA LEU A 90 -0.37 3.24 -12.74
C LEU A 90 -1.67 3.35 -11.94
N TYR A 91 -2.07 4.57 -11.56
CA TYR A 91 -3.36 4.83 -10.93
C TYR A 91 -4.54 4.38 -11.80
N ARG A 92 -4.54 4.78 -13.10
CA ARG A 92 -5.57 4.34 -14.07
C ARG A 92 -5.60 2.83 -14.29
N MET A 93 -4.49 2.14 -14.09
CA MET A 93 -4.43 0.68 -14.14
C MET A 93 -5.07 0.00 -12.92
N GLY A 94 -5.38 0.75 -11.86
CA GLY A 94 -6.03 0.29 -10.64
C GLY A 94 -5.09 0.07 -9.45
N ASN A 95 -3.89 0.64 -9.50
CA ASN A 95 -2.91 0.57 -8.40
C ASN A 95 -3.11 1.71 -7.39
N GLU A 96 -2.68 1.47 -6.16
CA GLU A 96 -2.64 2.48 -5.12
C GLU A 96 -1.37 3.34 -5.27
N ILE A 97 -1.52 4.66 -5.13
CA ILE A 97 -0.41 5.60 -5.10
C ILE A 97 -0.34 6.22 -3.69
N ALA A 98 0.75 5.95 -2.99
CA ALA A 98 1.07 6.43 -1.66
C ALA A 98 2.31 7.34 -1.69
N LEU A 99 2.58 8.02 -0.58
CA LEU A 99 3.65 9.02 -0.48
C LEU A 99 4.92 8.44 0.15
N HIS A 100 6.08 8.72 -0.44
CA HIS A 100 7.39 8.35 0.11
C HIS A 100 8.35 9.54 0.21
N SER A 101 7.85 10.64 0.77
CA SER A 101 8.54 11.94 0.87
C SER A 101 8.84 12.61 -0.47
N ILE A 102 9.32 13.86 -0.43
CA ILE A 102 9.73 14.59 -1.64
C ILE A 102 11.17 14.22 -2.01
N SER A 103 12.08 14.32 -1.04
CA SER A 103 13.52 14.26 -1.29
C SER A 103 14.16 12.91 -1.02
N HIS A 104 13.45 11.99 -0.34
CA HIS A 104 14.00 10.70 0.11
C HIS A 104 15.41 10.86 0.70
N GLN A 105 15.56 11.86 1.60
CA GLN A 105 16.86 12.18 2.17
C GLN A 105 17.32 11.03 3.04
N THR A 106 18.47 10.46 2.70
CA THR A 106 19.27 9.72 3.67
C THR A 106 19.94 10.74 4.57
N ASP A 107 19.92 10.52 5.89
CA ASP A 107 20.73 11.33 6.81
C ASP A 107 22.18 11.32 6.30
N GLY A 108 22.63 12.47 5.80
CA GLY A 108 24.05 12.69 5.52
C GLY A 108 24.82 12.83 6.83
N PRO A 109 26.16 12.81 6.81
CA PRO A 109 26.94 13.17 7.99
C PRO A 109 26.52 14.54 8.57
#